data_AF-A0A724TBG8-F1
#
_entry.id   AF-A0A724TBG8-F1
#
_cell.length_a   1.000
_cell.length_b   1.000
_cell.length_c   1.000
_cell.angle_alpha   90.00
_cell.angle_beta   90.00
_cell.angle_gamma   90.00
#
_symmetry.space_group_name_H-M   'P 1'
#
loop_
_entity.id
_entity.type
_entity.pdbx_description
1 polymer ?
#
loop_
_entity_poly.entity_id
_entity_poly.type
_entity_poly.pdbx_seq_one_letter_code
_entity_poly.pdbx_strand_id
1 'polypeptide(L)' 'MSLHSPGQAFRAALAKENPLQIVGAINANHALLAQRAGYQAIYLSGGGVAAGSLGLPDLG' A
#
# COMPACT_ATOMS: atom_id res chain seq x y z
N MET A 1 -20.51 18.29 0.65
CA MET A 1 -19.77 17.17 0.04
C MET A 1 -19.01 16.46 1.15
N SER A 2 -19.10 15.13 1.24
CA SER A 2 -18.30 14.36 2.21
C SER A 2 -16.84 14.29 1.73
N LEU A 3 -15.88 14.47 2.64
CA LEU A 3 -14.46 14.32 2.33
C LEU A 3 -14.14 12.83 2.09
N HIS A 4 -13.25 12.56 1.14
CA HIS A 4 -12.77 11.21 0.90
C HIS A 4 -12.00 10.67 2.11
N SER A 5 -12.34 9.45 2.55
CA SER A 5 -11.67 8.76 3.66
C SER A 5 -10.91 7.53 3.16
N PRO A 6 -9.56 7.50 3.23
CA PRO A 6 -8.77 6.34 2.83
C PRO A 6 -9.14 5.06 3.58
N GLY A 7 -9.45 5.17 4.88
CA GLY A 7 -9.87 4.03 5.69
C GLY A 7 -11.23 3.46 5.26
N GLN A 8 -12.15 4.31 4.78
CA GLN A 8 -13.41 3.85 4.19
C GLN A 8 -13.17 3.15 2.85
N ALA A 9 -12.29 3.67 2.00
CA ALA A 9 -11.93 3.05 0.73
C ALA A 9 -11.30 1.66 0.93
N PHE A 10 -10.41 1.52 1.92
CA PHE A 10 -9.80 0.23 2.28
C PHE A 10 -10.85 -0.79 2.76
N ARG A 11 -11.78 -0.38 3.64
CA ARG A 11 -12.90 -1.25 4.06
C ARG A 11 -13.81 -1.65 2.89
N ALA A 12 -14.01 -0.77 1.91
CA ALA A 12 -14.73 -1.11 0.70
C ALA A 12 -13.97 -2.11 -0.18
N ALA A 13 -12.63 -2.03 -0.25
CA ALA A 13 -11.81 -3.00 -0.97
C ALA A 13 -11.91 -4.41 -0.35
N LEU A 14 -11.92 -4.52 0.98
CA LEU A 14 -12.11 -5.79 1.69
C LEU A 14 -13.43 -6.50 1.33
N ALA A 15 -14.49 -5.73 1.02
CA ALA A 15 -15.77 -6.30 0.61
C ALA A 15 -15.81 -6.72 -0.88
N LYS A 16 -14.90 -6.19 -1.71
CA LYS A 16 -14.84 -6.44 -3.15
C LYS A 16 -13.95 -7.61 -3.55
N GLU A 17 -12.98 -7.95 -2.70
CA GLU A 17 -11.96 -8.96 -3.01
C GLU A 17 -11.71 -9.85 -1.78
N ASN A 18 -11.74 -11.17 -1.95
CA ASN A 18 -11.53 -12.13 -0.87
C ASN A 18 -10.66 -13.32 -1.34
N PRO A 19 -9.39 -13.45 -0.87
CA PRO A 19 -8.71 -12.53 0.04
C PRO A 19 -8.28 -11.24 -0.69
N LEU A 20 -8.40 -10.09 -0.04
CA LEU A 20 -7.88 -8.82 -0.56
C LEU A 20 -6.34 -8.88 -0.63
N GLN A 21 -5.78 -8.72 -1.82
CA GLN A 21 -4.34 -8.58 -2.02
C GLN A 21 -3.88 -7.16 -1.67
N ILE A 22 -2.85 -7.06 -0.83
CA ILE A 22 -2.24 -5.79 -0.41
C ILE A 22 -0.74 -5.86 -0.65
N VAL A 23 -0.26 -5.18 -1.70
CA VAL A 23 1.15 -5.27 -2.13
C VAL A 23 2.00 -4.13 -1.57
N GLY A 24 3.26 -4.42 -1.25
CA GLY A 24 4.23 -3.41 -0.83
C GLY A 24 4.59 -2.46 -1.98
N ALA A 25 4.54 -1.15 -1.75
CA ALA A 25 4.99 -0.13 -2.69
C ALA A 25 6.12 0.70 -2.07
N ILE A 26 7.37 0.45 -2.50
CA ILE A 26 8.57 1.06 -1.89
C ILE A 26 8.67 2.57 -2.14
N ASN A 27 8.03 3.07 -3.20
CA ASN A 27 7.96 4.49 -3.53
C ASN A 27 6.71 4.80 -4.36
N ALA A 28 6.50 6.08 -4.66
CA ALA A 28 5.33 6.55 -5.41
C ALA A 28 5.21 5.94 -6.82
N ASN A 29 6.34 5.68 -7.50
CA ASN A 29 6.33 5.05 -8.82
C ASN A 29 5.75 3.62 -8.73
N HIS A 30 6.20 2.85 -7.74
CA HIS A 30 5.69 1.49 -7.51
C HIS A 30 4.21 1.48 -7.09
N ALA A 31 3.73 2.50 -6.37
CA ALA A 31 2.30 2.64 -6.07
C ALA A 31 1.46 2.82 -7.35
N LEU A 32 1.92 3.65 -8.30
CA LEU A 32 1.25 3.83 -9.60
C LEU A 32 1.30 2.55 -10.45
N LEU A 33 2.39 1.77 -10.37
CA LEU A 33 2.48 0.47 -11.03
C LEU A 33 1.50 -0.53 -10.42
N ALA A 34 1.42 -0.60 -9.08
CA ALA A 34 0.47 -1.47 -8.39
C ALA A 34 -1.00 -1.13 -8.75
N GLN A 35 -1.33 0.16 -8.80
CA GLN A 35 -2.64 0.62 -9.25
C GLN A 35 -2.94 0.18 -10.69
N ARG A 36 -1.97 0.32 -11.61
CA ARG A 36 -2.13 -0.12 -13.03
C ARG A 36 -2.22 -1.64 -13.16
N ALA A 37 -1.57 -2.38 -12.27
CA ALA A 37 -1.66 -3.84 -12.20
C ALA A 37 -3.01 -4.33 -11.62
N GLY A 38 -3.86 -3.43 -11.11
CA GLY A 38 -5.22 -3.73 -10.67
C GLY A 38 -5.39 -3.95 -9.17
N TYR A 39 -4.33 -3.78 -8.36
CA TYR A 39 -4.44 -3.90 -6.91
C TYR A 39 -5.33 -2.82 -6.31
N GLN A 40 -6.21 -3.21 -5.39
CA GLN A 40 -7.16 -2.32 -4.72
C GLN A 40 -6.60 -1.67 -3.45
N ALA A 41 -5.44 -2.16 -2.97
CA ALA A 41 -4.76 -1.64 -1.79
C ALA A 41 -3.24 -1.83 -1.91
N ILE A 42 -2.50 -0.93 -1.27
CA ILE A 42 -1.03 -0.98 -1.18
C ILE A 42 -0.58 -0.84 0.28
N TYR A 43 0.63 -1.29 0.57
CA TYR A 43 1.25 -1.26 1.89
C TYR A 43 2.60 -0.55 1.85
N LEU A 44 2.90 0.19 2.91
CA LEU A 44 4.23 0.77 3.15
C LEU A 44 4.96 -0.09 4.18
N SER A 45 5.96 -0.84 3.72
CA SER A 45 6.75 -1.71 4.59
C SER A 45 7.72 -0.89 5.44
N GLY A 46 7.68 -1.05 6.76
CA GLY A 46 8.65 -0.46 7.69
C GLY A 46 10.08 -0.87 7.35
N GLY A 47 10.36 -2.18 7.28
CA GLY A 47 11.65 -2.69 6.84
C GLY A 47 12.01 -2.32 5.41
N GLY A 48 11.02 -2.15 4.51
CA GLY A 48 11.25 -1.58 3.18
C GLY A 48 11.76 -0.14 3.24
N VAL A 49 11.21 0.70 4.11
CA VAL A 49 11.72 2.07 4.33
C VAL A 49 13.13 2.01 4.90
N ALA A 50 13.38 1.19 5.92
CA ALA A 50 14.71 1.06 6.51
C ALA A 50 15.76 0.60 5.46
N ALA A 51 15.54 -0.55 4.84
CA ALA A 51 16.52 -1.15 3.93
C ALA A 51 16.56 -0.48 2.55
N GLY A 52 15.40 -0.12 2.01
CA GLY A 52 15.27 0.42 0.66
C GLY A 52 15.48 1.94 0.59
N SER A 53 14.86 2.70 1.49
CA SER A 53 14.94 4.17 1.46
C SER A 53 16.16 4.72 2.21
N LEU A 54 16.55 4.09 3.32
CA LEU A 54 17.68 4.56 4.15
C LEU A 54 18.96 3.72 3.98
N GLY A 55 18.87 2.51 3.41
CA GLY A 55 20.00 1.59 3.33
C GLY A 55 20.42 1.02 4.68
N LEU A 56 19.50 0.94 5.64
CA LEU A 56 19.73 0.49 7.02
C LEU A 56 19.00 -0.82 7.33
N PRO A 57 19.48 -1.65 8.28
CA PRO A 57 18.73 -2.80 8.76
C PRO A 57 17.47 -2.38 9.52
N ASP A 58 16.41 -3.21 9.44
CA ASP A 58 15.13 -3.01 10.13
C ASP A 58 15.23 -3.39 11.61
N LEU A 59 15.71 -2.45 12.45
CA LEU A 59 16.00 -2.67 13.87
C LEU A 59 15.41 -1.59 14.79
N GLY A 60 14.37 -0.86 14.37
CA GLY A 60 13.67 0.16 15.17
C GLY A 60 12.85 1.14 14.33
#